data_AF-A0A2Z6MCJ7-F1
#
_entry.id   AF-A0A2Z6MCJ7-F1
#
_cell.length_a   1.000
_cell.length_b   1.000
_cell.length_c   1.000
_cell.angle_alpha   90.00
_cell.angle_beta   90.00
_cell.angle_gamma   90.00
#
_symmetry.space_group_name_H-M   'P 1'
#
loop_
_entity.id
_entity.type
_entity.pdbx_description
1 polymer ?
#
loop_
_entity_poly.entity_id
_entity_poly.type
_entity_poly.pdbx_seq_one_letter_code
_entity_poly.pdbx_strand_id
1 'polypeptide(L)'
;VADSAHCALLKFLFLQACEPYCGFIRSWIFKAEIHDPYKEFIVENMECFSPKSHDQAGNSVDFLSASIRLRDGVPIPGFLKDLLVPLVRAGQQLQVPMHAPVPSVDNGGGTLDKLGQLMSEDEPIVRPTADKSSSNM
;
A
#
# COMPACT_ATOMS: atom_id res chain seq x y z
N VAL A 1 34.72 -21.74 -30.07
CA VAL A 1 35.01 -21.40 -28.66
C VAL A 1 35.25 -19.91 -28.59
N ALA A 2 34.62 -19.18 -27.65
CA ALA A 2 34.84 -17.74 -27.52
C ALA A 2 36.23 -17.47 -26.91
N ASP A 3 36.92 -16.46 -27.40
CA ASP A 3 38.25 -16.09 -26.89
C ASP A 3 38.15 -15.53 -25.45
N SER A 4 39.01 -16.00 -24.56
CA SER A 4 38.90 -15.67 -23.13
C SER A 4 39.19 -14.19 -22.86
N ALA A 5 40.11 -13.58 -23.62
CA ALA A 5 40.42 -12.16 -23.50
C ALA A 5 39.24 -11.30 -23.99
N HIS A 6 38.62 -11.67 -25.12
CA HIS A 6 37.41 -11.02 -25.60
C HIS A 6 36.25 -11.15 -24.60
N CYS A 7 36.05 -12.33 -24.00
CA CYS A 7 35.04 -12.54 -22.96
C CYS A 7 35.31 -11.69 -21.71
N ALA A 8 36.56 -11.59 -21.28
CA ALA A 8 36.94 -10.77 -20.12
C ALA A 8 36.66 -9.28 -20.37
N LEU A 9 37.01 -8.77 -21.55
CA LEU A 9 36.74 -7.39 -21.94
C LEU A 9 35.24 -7.10 -22.00
N LEU A 10 34.46 -7.96 -22.66
CA LEU A 10 33.00 -7.82 -22.73
C LEU A 10 32.36 -7.82 -21.35
N LYS A 11 32.80 -8.71 -20.45
CA LYS A 11 32.33 -8.76 -19.07
C LYS A 11 32.66 -7.46 -18.32
N PHE A 12 33.87 -6.94 -18.48
CA PHE A 12 34.27 -5.67 -17.88
C PHE A 12 33.38 -4.52 -18.38
N LEU A 13 33.22 -4.38 -19.71
CA LEU A 13 32.40 -3.34 -20.30
C LEU A 13 30.93 -3.45 -19.87
N PHE A 14 30.39 -4.66 -19.83
CA PHE A 14 29.02 -4.91 -19.36
C PHE A 14 28.84 -4.46 -17.90
N LEU A 15 29.75 -4.83 -17.01
CA LEU A 15 29.67 -4.46 -15.60
C LEU A 15 29.76 -2.95 -15.37
N GLN A 16 30.60 -2.25 -16.15
CA GLN A 16 30.70 -0.79 -16.07
C GLN A 16 29.44 -0.12 -16.64
N ALA A 17 28.98 -0.56 -17.80
CA ALA A 17 27.81 0.03 -18.46
C ALA A 17 26.49 -0.28 -17.73
N CYS A 18 26.40 -1.39 -16.99
CA CYS A 18 25.18 -1.74 -16.26
C CYS A 18 25.06 -1.01 -14.92
N GLU A 19 26.12 -0.39 -14.40
CA GLU A 19 26.13 0.24 -13.07
C GLU A 19 25.00 1.27 -12.87
N PRO A 20 24.77 2.23 -13.80
CA PRO A 20 23.70 3.20 -13.64
C PRO A 20 22.32 2.54 -13.55
N TYR A 21 22.09 1.52 -14.38
CA TYR A 21 20.84 0.76 -14.38
C TYR A 21 20.66 -0.05 -13.09
N CYS A 22 21.74 -0.64 -12.57
CA CYS A 22 21.75 -1.27 -11.25
C CYS A 22 21.45 -0.25 -10.13
N GLY A 23 21.87 1.01 -10.30
CA GLY A 23 21.48 2.13 -9.45
C GLY A 23 19.96 2.31 -9.38
N PHE A 24 19.27 2.33 -10.53
CA PHE A 24 17.81 2.39 -10.58
C PHE A 24 17.15 1.21 -9.87
N ILE A 25 17.62 -0.02 -10.12
CA ILE A 25 17.10 -1.23 -9.46
C ILE A 25 17.24 -1.10 -7.94
N ARG A 26 18.42 -0.72 -7.44
CA ARG A 26 18.66 -0.55 -6.00
C ARG A 26 17.76 0.52 -5.40
N SER A 27 17.70 1.69 -6.02
CA SER A 27 16.83 2.78 -5.55
C SER A 27 15.37 2.32 -5.49
N TRP A 28 14.91 1.60 -6.52
CA TRP A 28 13.55 1.11 -6.61
C TRP A 28 13.20 0.09 -5.52
N ILE A 29 13.99 -0.97 -5.37
CA ILE A 29 13.66 -2.08 -4.46
C ILE A 29 13.95 -1.80 -2.99
N PHE A 30 14.68 -0.73 -2.66
CA PHE A 30 15.00 -0.35 -1.28
C PHE A 30 14.35 0.95 -0.83
N LYS A 31 14.08 1.88 -1.75
CA LYS A 31 13.53 3.21 -1.42
C LYS A 31 12.21 3.52 -2.10
N ALA A 32 11.78 2.72 -3.09
CA ALA A 32 10.65 3.02 -3.96
C ALA A 32 10.74 4.38 -4.69
N GLU A 33 11.96 4.87 -4.90
CA GLU A 33 12.26 6.14 -5.55
C GLU A 33 12.95 5.91 -6.88
N ILE A 34 12.58 6.72 -7.88
CA ILE A 34 13.18 6.70 -9.22
C ILE A 34 13.60 8.12 -9.57
N HIS A 35 14.90 8.33 -9.73
CA HIS A 35 15.46 9.57 -10.28
C HIS A 35 16.09 9.27 -11.65
N ASP A 36 15.26 9.36 -12.68
CA ASP A 36 15.61 8.97 -14.05
C ASP A 36 15.31 10.13 -15.04
N PRO A 37 16.23 11.11 -15.16
CA PRO A 37 16.02 12.29 -15.99
C PRO A 37 15.94 11.96 -17.49
N TYR A 38 16.46 10.80 -17.92
CA TYR A 38 16.51 10.37 -19.31
C TYR A 38 15.49 9.28 -19.66
N LYS A 39 14.67 8.85 -18.68
CA LYS A 39 13.60 7.85 -18.84
C LYS A 39 14.11 6.48 -19.33
N GLU A 40 15.31 6.09 -18.92
CA GLU A 40 15.96 4.84 -19.29
C GLU A 40 15.48 3.63 -18.48
N PHE A 41 15.03 3.84 -17.24
CA PHE A 41 14.56 2.76 -16.40
C PHE A 41 13.20 2.25 -16.88
N ILE A 42 12.94 0.96 -16.71
CA ILE A 42 11.69 0.33 -17.18
C ILE A 42 10.47 0.67 -16.31
N VAL A 43 10.66 1.17 -15.09
CA VAL A 43 9.54 1.50 -14.19
C VAL A 43 9.29 3.00 -14.21
N GLU A 44 8.02 3.39 -14.34
CA GLU A 44 7.56 4.76 -14.18
C GLU A 44 6.79 4.92 -12.88
N ASN A 45 7.17 5.95 -12.10
CA ASN A 45 6.38 6.41 -10.98
C ASN A 45 5.43 7.51 -11.50
N MET A 46 4.14 7.19 -11.63
CA MET A 46 3.14 8.23 -11.79
C MET A 46 2.76 8.74 -10.40
N GLU A 47 3.31 9.89 -10.03
CA GLU A 47 2.66 10.70 -9.00
C GLU A 47 1.29 11.10 -9.55
N CYS A 48 0.26 10.35 -9.19
CA CYS A 48 -1.10 10.86 -9.31
C CYS A 48 -1.21 12.04 -8.35
N PHE A 49 -0.87 13.24 -8.83
CA PHE A 49 -1.50 14.45 -8.31
C PHE A 49 -3.00 14.23 -8.50
N SER A 50 -3.71 13.92 -7.43
CA SER A 50 -5.16 14.04 -7.41
C SER A 50 -5.46 15.45 -7.95
N PRO A 51 -6.13 15.59 -9.11
CA PRO A 51 -6.72 16.87 -9.44
C PRO A 51 -7.70 17.12 -8.30
N LYS A 52 -7.44 18.14 -7.49
CA LYS A 52 -8.46 18.67 -6.58
C LYS A 52 -9.60 19.17 -7.45
N SER A 53 -10.49 18.30 -7.92
CA SER A 53 -11.80 18.69 -8.38
C SER A 53 -12.57 19.04 -7.12
N HIS A 54 -12.61 20.34 -6.88
CA HIS A 54 -13.53 20.99 -5.97
C HIS A 54 -14.94 20.41 -6.18
N ASP A 55 -15.62 20.11 -5.07
CA ASP A 55 -17.00 19.63 -4.94
C ASP A 55 -17.29 18.17 -5.32
N GLN A 56 -17.29 17.27 -4.32
CA GLN A 56 -18.54 16.65 -3.84
C GLN A 56 -18.29 15.85 -2.55
N ALA A 57 -19.09 16.12 -1.53
CA ALA A 57 -19.06 15.42 -0.26
C ALA A 57 -19.40 13.93 -0.43
N GLY A 58 -18.47 13.07 -0.02
CA GLY A 58 -18.66 11.63 0.11
C GLY A 58 -17.31 10.97 0.31
N ASN A 59 -17.11 10.29 1.45
CA ASN A 59 -15.86 9.65 1.86
C ASN A 59 -15.31 8.69 0.79
N SER A 60 -14.54 9.21 -0.17
CA SER A 60 -13.56 8.44 -0.91
C SER A 60 -12.29 8.47 -0.08
N VAL A 61 -11.89 7.33 0.46
CA VAL A 61 -10.51 7.18 0.93
C VAL A 61 -9.68 7.23 -0.34
N ASP A 62 -9.22 8.43 -0.69
CA ASP A 62 -8.30 8.65 -1.79
C ASP A 62 -6.95 8.05 -1.39
N PHE A 63 -6.87 6.72 -1.49
CA PHE A 63 -5.59 6.04 -1.50
C PHE A 63 -4.85 6.61 -2.71
N LEU A 64 -3.80 7.38 -2.46
CA LEU A 64 -2.79 7.72 -3.44
C LEU A 64 -2.16 6.39 -3.90
N SER A 65 -2.86 5.68 -4.77
CA SER A 65 -2.32 4.52 -5.46
C SER A 65 -1.41 5.11 -6.51
N ALA A 66 -0.14 5.31 -6.14
CA ALA A 66 0.92 5.56 -7.09
C ALA A 66 0.80 4.47 -8.16
N SER A 67 0.31 4.88 -9.33
CA SER A 67 0.04 3.98 -10.44
C SER A 67 1.40 3.68 -11.07
N ILE A 68 2.13 2.74 -10.47
CA ILE A 68 3.42 2.29 -10.98
C ILE A 68 3.15 1.39 -12.18
N ARG A 69 3.74 1.76 -13.32
CA ARG A 69 3.60 1.00 -14.57
C ARG A 69 4.96 0.74 -15.18
N LEU A 70 5.02 -0.28 -16.03
CA LEU A 70 6.13 -0.49 -16.94
C LEU A 70 6.07 0.59 -18.02
N ARG A 71 7.20 1.23 -18.35
CA ARG A 71 7.28 2.18 -19.46
C ARG A 71 7.12 1.45 -20.80
N ASP A 72 6.20 1.96 -21.61
CA ASP A 72 6.06 1.53 -23.00
C ASP A 72 7.23 2.05 -23.85
N GLY A 73 7.74 1.20 -24.74
CA GLY A 73 8.77 1.56 -25.73
C GLY A 73 10.21 1.63 -25.20
N VAL A 74 10.46 1.41 -23.91
CA VAL A 74 11.82 1.35 -23.34
C VAL A 74 12.40 -0.07 -23.51
N PRO A 75 13.64 -0.23 -24.00
CA PRO A 75 14.26 -1.54 -24.13
C PRO A 75 14.49 -2.18 -22.76
N ILE A 76 13.95 -3.38 -22.57
CA ILE A 76 14.16 -4.17 -21.36
C ILE A 76 15.54 -4.86 -21.43
N PRO A 77 16.43 -4.65 -20.45
CA PRO A 77 17.69 -5.38 -20.39
C PRO A 77 17.45 -6.89 -20.37
N GLY A 78 18.20 -7.61 -21.21
CA GLY A 78 17.96 -9.04 -21.43
C GLY A 78 17.97 -9.88 -20.15
N PHE A 79 18.81 -9.51 -19.18
CA PHE A 79 18.93 -10.20 -17.89
C PHE A 79 17.77 -9.94 -16.92
N LEU A 80 16.81 -9.07 -17.25
CA LEU A 80 15.66 -8.74 -16.41
C LEU A 80 14.34 -9.30 -16.92
N LYS A 81 14.30 -9.90 -18.11
CA LYS A 81 13.04 -10.34 -18.77
C LYS A 81 12.18 -11.22 -17.86
N ASP A 82 12.81 -12.14 -17.14
CA ASP A 82 12.11 -13.08 -16.25
C ASP A 82 11.86 -12.51 -14.84
N LEU A 83 12.40 -11.31 -14.55
CA LEU A 83 12.36 -10.65 -13.25
C LEU A 83 11.51 -9.38 -13.24
N LEU A 84 10.84 -9.04 -14.35
CA LEU A 84 10.04 -7.80 -14.45
C LEU A 84 8.93 -7.74 -13.40
N VAL A 85 8.15 -8.82 -13.28
CA VAL A 85 7.04 -8.90 -12.32
C VAL A 85 7.52 -8.74 -10.88
N PRO A 86 8.50 -9.53 -10.38
CA PRO A 86 8.99 -9.35 -9.02
C PRO A 86 9.67 -8.00 -8.80
N LEU A 87 10.38 -7.45 -9.80
CA LEU A 87 11.02 -6.14 -9.70
C LEU A 87 10.00 -5.01 -9.51
N VAL A 88 8.94 -4.98 -10.32
CA VAL A 88 7.87 -3.97 -10.20
C VAL A 88 7.18 -4.10 -8.84
N ARG A 89 6.84 -5.34 -8.44
CA ARG A 89 6.18 -5.60 -7.16
C ARG A 89 7.02 -5.17 -5.96
N ALA A 90 8.33 -5.39 -5.96
CA ALA A 90 9.20 -5.06 -4.84
C ALA A 90 9.10 -3.57 -4.46
N GLY A 91 9.15 -2.66 -5.43
CA GLY A 91 8.99 -1.23 -5.15
C GLY A 91 7.55 -0.83 -4.83
N GLN A 92 6.54 -1.43 -5.50
CA GLN A 92 5.12 -1.22 -5.15
C GLN A 92 4.84 -1.54 -3.67
N GLN A 93 5.38 -2.64 -3.17
CA GLN A 93 5.20 -3.07 -1.78
C GLN A 93 5.80 -2.11 -0.77
N LEU A 94 6.85 -1.37 -1.14
CA LEU A 94 7.47 -0.37 -0.27
C LEU A 94 6.71 0.95 -0.21
N GLN A 95 5.83 1.23 -1.18
CA GLN A 95 5.01 2.45 -1.17
C GLN A 95 3.79 2.34 -0.25
N VAL A 96 3.28 1.14 0.01
CA VAL A 96 2.11 0.92 0.89
C VAL A 96 2.39 1.33 2.36
N PRO A 97 3.55 0.99 2.96
CA PRO A 97 3.90 1.44 4.32
C PRO A 97 4.14 2.95 4.44
N MET A 98 4.62 3.62 3.39
CA MET A 98 5.01 5.03 3.45
C MET A 98 3.82 5.99 3.48
N HIS A 99 2.64 5.55 3.01
CA HIS A 99 1.41 6.34 2.98
C HIS A 99 0.38 5.94 4.04
N ALA A 100 0.67 4.94 4.88
CA ALA A 100 -0.21 4.60 5.99
C ALA A 100 -0.18 5.72 7.03
N PRO A 101 -1.33 6.37 7.34
CA PRO A 101 -1.37 7.36 8.41
C PRO A 101 -0.93 6.68 9.71
N VAL A 102 0.07 7.24 10.38
CA VAL A 102 0.34 6.88 11.78
C VAL A 102 -0.97 7.17 12.52
N PRO A 103 -1.59 6.18 13.20
CA PRO A 103 -2.75 6.48 14.01
C PRO A 103 -2.29 7.43 15.11
N SER A 104 -2.66 8.70 14.99
CA SER A 104 -2.56 9.66 16.07
C SER A 104 -3.42 9.10 17.19
N VAL A 105 -2.79 8.61 18.25
CA VAL A 105 -3.50 8.28 19.48
C VAL A 105 -4.01 9.60 20.03
N ASP A 106 -5.28 9.90 19.76
CA ASP A 106 -5.99 10.96 20.45
C ASP A 106 -5.95 10.61 21.93
N ASN A 107 -5.27 11.45 22.70
CA ASN A 107 -5.21 11.33 24.15
C ASN A 107 -6.53 11.88 24.71
N GLY A 108 -7.62 11.19 24.40
CA GLY A 108 -8.95 11.46 24.91
C GLY A 108 -9.02 11.06 26.37
N GLY A 109 -8.62 11.99 27.25
CA GLY A 109 -8.96 11.94 28.67
C GLY A 109 -10.48 11.96 28.83
N GLY A 110 -11.07 10.80 29.09
CA GLY A 110 -12.51 10.61 29.31
C GLY A 110 -12.76 9.74 30.54
N THR A 111 -12.65 10.36 31.72
CA THR A 111 -13.56 10.23 32.88
C THR A 111 -14.24 8.87 33.09
N LEU A 112 -13.62 8.04 33.94
CA LEU A 112 -14.16 6.79 34.49
C LEU A 112 -15.05 7.04 35.72
N ASP A 113 -16.25 7.56 35.51
CA ASP A 113 -17.23 7.67 36.58
C ASP A 113 -18.63 7.46 36.02
N LYS A 114 -18.98 6.18 35.82
CA LYS A 114 -20.37 5.69 35.74
C LYS A 114 -20.44 4.16 35.75
N LEU A 115 -19.81 3.53 36.76
CA LEU A 115 -19.94 2.08 37.00
C LEU A 115 -20.38 1.75 38.43
N GLY A 116 -21.12 2.66 39.05
CA GLY A 116 -21.61 2.48 40.42
C GLY A 116 -22.97 3.14 40.63
N GLN A 117 -24.00 2.75 39.86
CA GLN A 117 -25.37 3.14 40.23
C GLN A 117 -26.48 2.30 39.56
N LEU A 118 -26.44 0.98 39.67
CA LEU A 118 -27.62 0.14 39.41
C LEU A 118 -27.63 -1.06 40.35
N MET A 119 -27.79 -0.79 41.66
CA MET A 119 -28.19 -1.79 42.65
C MET A 119 -29.17 -1.11 43.63
N SER A 120 -30.24 -1.82 43.98
CA SER A 120 -31.37 -1.51 44.90
C SER A 120 -32.48 -0.59 44.37
N GLU A 121 -33.78 -0.86 44.51
CA GLU A 121 -34.59 -1.95 45.09
C GLU A 121 -36.08 -1.65 44.71
N ASP A 122 -36.91 -2.70 44.48
CA ASP A 122 -38.32 -2.95 44.88
C ASP A 122 -39.36 -1.79 44.98
N GLU A 123 -40.64 -1.84 44.61
CA GLU A 123 -41.64 -2.83 44.14
C GLU A 123 -42.94 -2.02 43.77
N PRO A 124 -44.18 -2.57 43.74
CA PRO A 124 -44.94 -3.12 42.62
C PRO A 124 -46.10 -2.23 42.09
N ILE A 125 -46.57 -2.45 40.84
CA ILE A 125 -47.93 -2.05 40.42
C ILE A 125 -48.60 -3.14 39.56
N VAL A 126 -49.52 -3.86 40.21
CA VAL A 126 -50.90 -4.23 39.80
C VAL A 126 -51.14 -4.99 38.47
N ARG A 127 -51.62 -6.24 38.61
CA ARG A 127 -52.38 -7.02 37.60
C ARG A 127 -53.82 -6.50 37.47
N PRO A 128 -54.48 -6.67 36.30
CA PRO A 128 -55.58 -7.66 36.19
C PRO A 128 -55.58 -8.41 34.83
N THR A 129 -55.55 -9.75 34.77
CA THR A 129 -56.64 -10.78 34.71
C THR A 129 -57.38 -10.98 33.38
N ALA A 130 -57.45 -12.27 33.02
CA ALA A 130 -58.32 -12.97 32.04
C ALA A 130 -57.95 -12.82 30.55
N ASP A 131 -57.97 -13.85 29.69
CA ASP A 131 -58.74 -15.09 29.76
C ASP A 131 -58.11 -16.26 28.94
N LYS A 132 -58.22 -17.45 29.55
CA LYS A 132 -58.48 -18.82 29.07
C LYS A 132 -58.02 -19.41 27.70
N SER A 133 -57.43 -20.62 27.87
CA SER A 133 -57.74 -21.92 27.19
C SER A 133 -57.16 -22.10 25.77
N SER A 134 -56.61 -23.24 25.32
CA SER A 134 -56.46 -24.62 25.80
C SER A 134 -55.41 -25.29 24.87
N SER A 135 -54.44 -26.07 25.36
CA SER A 135 -54.47 -27.54 25.52
C SER A 135 -53.63 -28.27 24.47
N ASN A 136 -52.79 -29.16 24.98
CA ASN A 136 -51.74 -29.93 24.31
C ASN A 136 -52.31 -31.13 23.54
N MET A 137 -51.60 -31.58 22.50
CA MET A 137 -51.07 -32.95 22.34
C MET A 137 -50.05 -32.99 21.20
#